data_AF-A0A660QBU1-F1
#
_entry.id   AF-A0A660QBU1-F1
#
_cell.length_a   1.000
_cell.length_b   1.000
_cell.length_c   1.000
_cell.angle_alpha   90.00
_cell.angle_beta   90.00
_cell.angle_gamma   90.00
#
_symmetry.space_group_name_H-M   'P 1'
#
loop_
_entity.id
_entity.type
_entity.pdbx_description
1 polymer ?
#
loop_
_entity_poly.entity_id
_entity_poly.type
_entity_poly.pdbx_seq_one_letter_code
_entity_poly.pdbx_strand_id
1 'polypeptide(L)'
;MVTAGTLHKEHLFRGYEHLKLLEKTLFRVMKYRDWKIRAWALFPNHYHWIGVSPKEGSIRRLIQHLHSESAKLLNQLDNTPGRKVWFQ
;
A
#
# COMPACT_ATOMS: atom_id res chain seq x y z
N MET A 1 12.40 -0.85 -7.84
CA MET A 1 11.42 0.19 -7.43
C MET A 1 10.04 -0.32 -7.77
N VAL A 2 9.04 -0.02 -6.94
CA VAL A 2 7.64 -0.35 -7.20
C VAL A 2 6.81 0.91 -7.15
N THR A 3 5.87 1.01 -8.10
CA THR A 3 4.85 2.05 -8.19
C THR A 3 3.50 1.37 -8.33
N ALA A 4 2.50 1.80 -7.56
CA ALA A 4 1.12 1.37 -7.77
C ALA A 4 0.16 2.54 -7.53
N GLY A 5 -0.95 2.54 -8.27
CA GLY A 5 -1.98 3.58 -8.19
C GLY A 5 -3.32 3.04 -7.75
N THR A 6 -4.14 3.91 -7.18
CA THR A 6 -5.56 3.66 -6.95
C THR A 6 -6.29 3.46 -8.28
N LEU A 7 -7.43 2.77 -8.22
CA LEU A 7 -8.32 2.59 -9.36
C LEU A 7 -8.74 3.97 -9.90
N HIS A 8 -8.66 4.16 -11.22
CA HIS A 8 -8.93 5.44 -11.90
C HIS A 8 -8.13 6.64 -11.39
N LYS A 9 -7.02 6.40 -10.66
CA LYS A 9 -6.25 7.44 -9.98
C LYS A 9 -7.08 8.26 -8.99
N GLU A 10 -8.15 7.69 -8.45
CA GLU A 10 -8.95 8.33 -7.41
C GLU A 10 -8.08 8.69 -6.21
N HIS A 11 -8.19 9.91 -5.73
CA HIS A 11 -7.44 10.36 -4.55
C HIS A 11 -8.13 9.81 -3.29
N LEU A 12 -7.95 8.52 -2.99
CA LEU A 12 -8.59 7.87 -1.85
C LEU A 12 -7.78 8.02 -0.55
N PHE A 13 -6.46 8.23 -0.65
CA PHE A 13 -5.59 8.47 0.49
C PHE A 13 -5.41 9.97 0.78
N ARG A 14 -6.52 10.72 0.92
CA ARG A 14 -6.49 12.17 1.15
C ARG A 14 -6.27 12.50 2.62
N GLY A 15 -5.30 13.37 2.90
CA GLY A 15 -5.06 13.87 4.25
C GLY A 15 -4.17 12.96 5.09
N TYR A 16 -3.87 13.44 6.29
CA TYR A 16 -2.88 12.82 7.16
C TYR A 16 -3.28 11.41 7.61
N GLU A 17 -4.53 11.20 8.03
CA GLU A 17 -4.98 9.92 8.58
C GLU A 17 -4.89 8.79 7.55
N HIS A 18 -5.35 9.03 6.33
CA HIS A 18 -5.34 8.06 5.25
C HIS A 18 -3.92 7.73 4.79
N LEU A 19 -3.06 8.74 4.63
CA LEU A 19 -1.65 8.53 4.30
C LEU A 19 -0.92 7.79 5.42
N LYS A 20 -1.23 8.09 6.69
CA LYS A 20 -0.64 7.41 7.85
C LYS A 20 -1.07 5.94 7.92
N LEU A 21 -2.31 5.64 7.57
CA LEU A 21 -2.82 4.27 7.44
C LEU A 21 -2.04 3.49 6.37
N LEU A 22 -1.84 4.09 5.19
CA LEU A 22 -1.07 3.48 4.11
C LEU A 22 0.39 3.26 4.51
N GLU A 23 1.03 4.25 5.15
CA GLU A 23 2.40 4.18 5.66
C GLU A 23 2.57 3.05 6.67
N LYS A 24 1.72 2.99 7.70
CA LYS A 24 1.75 1.93 8.72
C LYS A 24 1.58 0.55 8.09
N THR A 25 0.68 0.44 7.12
CA THR A 25 0.42 -0.83 6.42
C THR A 25 1.61 -1.23 5.56
N LEU A 26 2.22 -0.29 4.83
CA LEU A 26 3.45 -0.51 4.07
C LEU A 26 4.56 -1.09 4.95
N PHE A 27 4.89 -0.42 6.06
CA PHE A 27 5.97 -0.88 6.94
C PHE A 27 5.66 -2.23 7.62
N ARG A 28 4.42 -2.46 8.05
CA ARG A 28 4.01 -3.74 8.63
C ARG A 28 4.15 -4.88 7.64
N VAL A 29 3.66 -4.71 6.42
CA VAL A 29 3.72 -5.74 5.36
C VAL A 29 5.15 -6.02 4.93
N MET A 30 5.97 -4.99 4.80
CA MET A 30 7.39 -5.11 4.45
C MET A 30 8.17 -5.87 5.52
N LYS A 31 7.97 -5.51 6.79
CA LYS A 31 8.56 -6.22 7.93
C LYS A 31 8.10 -7.67 8.00
N TYR A 32 6.80 -7.94 7.84
CA TYR A 32 6.24 -9.30 7.88
C TYR A 32 6.80 -10.23 6.79
N ARG A 33 7.23 -9.66 5.66
CA ARG A 33 7.74 -10.41 4.50
C ARG A 33 9.28 -10.33 4.37
N ASP A 34 9.99 -9.76 5.34
CA ASP A 34 11.44 -9.53 5.33
C ASP A 34 11.97 -8.66 4.17
N TRP A 35 11.16 -7.71 3.69
CA TRP A 35 11.60 -6.71 2.71
C TRP A 35 12.24 -5.50 3.39
N LYS A 36 13.43 -5.11 2.94
CA LYS A 36 14.15 -3.94 3.46
C LYS A 36 13.84 -2.70 2.63
N ILE A 37 13.08 -1.76 3.18
CA ILE A 37 12.79 -0.48 2.53
C ILE A 37 14.03 0.43 2.60
N ARG A 38 14.34 1.11 1.48
CA ARG A 38 15.39 2.13 1.37
C ARG A 38 14.82 3.54 1.24
N ALA A 39 13.72 3.68 0.49
CA ALA A 39 13.00 4.94 0.31
C ALA A 39 11.53 4.65 -0.01
N TRP A 40 10.64 5.60 0.30
CA TRP A 40 9.23 5.52 -0.01
C TRP A 40 8.63 6.92 -0.18
N ALA A 41 7.54 7.01 -0.92
CA ALA A 41 6.71 8.20 -1.06
C ALA A 41 5.25 7.78 -1.23
N LEU A 42 4.33 8.42 -0.49
CA LEU A 42 2.90 8.14 -0.55
C LEU A 42 2.15 9.39 -1.01
N PHE A 43 1.24 9.21 -1.96
CA PHE A 43 0.40 10.24 -2.53
C PHE A 43 -1.08 9.83 -2.40
N PRO A 44 -2.02 10.77 -2.54
CA PRO A 44 -3.44 10.46 -2.41
C PRO A 44 -3.97 9.38 -3.36
N ASN A 45 -3.32 9.18 -4.51
CA ASN A 45 -3.76 8.23 -5.54
C ASN A 45 -2.68 7.23 -5.98
N HIS A 46 -1.49 7.25 -5.40
CA HIS A 46 -0.43 6.29 -5.72
C HIS A 46 0.66 6.25 -4.65
N TYR A 47 1.53 5.25 -4.72
CA TYR A 47 2.74 5.20 -3.92
C TYR A 47 3.94 4.76 -4.73
N HIS A 48 5.12 5.05 -4.20
CA HIS A 48 6.39 4.50 -4.64
C HIS A 48 7.18 3.95 -3.46
N TRP A 49 7.94 2.89 -3.68
CA TRP A 49 9.00 2.50 -2.76
C TRP A 49 10.17 1.83 -3.48
N ILE A 50 11.33 1.94 -2.86
CA ILE A 50 12.58 1.31 -3.27
C ILE A 50 13.05 0.45 -2.10
N GLY A 51 13.43 -0.79 -2.38
CA GLY A 51 13.82 -1.74 -1.34
C GLY A 51 14.55 -2.95 -1.90
N VAL A 52 15.02 -3.78 -0.98
CA VAL A 52 15.75 -5.02 -1.26
C VAL A 52 14.84 -6.19 -0.87
N SER A 53 14.66 -7.13 -1.80
CA SER A 53 13.91 -8.35 -1.54
C SER A 53 14.69 -9.31 -0.64
N PRO A 54 14.01 -10.14 0.16
CA PRO A 54 14.64 -11.31 0.76
C PRO A 54 15.03 -12.32 -0.33
N LYS A 55 15.86 -13.32 0.03
CA LYS A 55 16.36 -14.34 -0.90
C LYS A 55 15.23 -15.11 -1.61
N GLU A 56 14.13 -15.39 -0.91
CA GLU A 56 12.98 -16.15 -1.43
C GLU A 56 11.66 -15.33 -1.36
N GLY A 57 11.71 -14.07 -1.79
CA GLY A 57 10.57 -13.15 -1.73
C GLY A 57 9.77 -13.02 -3.03
N SER A 58 8.46 -13.30 -3.00
CA SER A 58 7.57 -12.98 -4.12
C SER A 58 7.07 -11.54 -4.03
N ILE A 59 7.50 -10.69 -4.96
CA ILE A 59 7.01 -9.30 -5.06
C ILE A 59 5.50 -9.22 -5.28
N ARG A 60 4.94 -10.15 -6.07
CA ARG A 60 3.49 -10.24 -6.31
C ARG A 60 2.73 -10.46 -5.01
N ARG A 61 3.17 -11.40 -4.17
CA ARG A 61 2.53 -11.68 -2.86
C ARG A 61 2.67 -10.51 -1.89
N LEU A 62 3.78 -9.77 -1.93
CA LEU A 62 3.98 -8.55 -1.13
C LEU A 62 2.96 -7.48 -1.53
N ILE A 63 2.86 -7.17 -2.83
CA ILE A 63 1.94 -6.14 -3.35
C ILE A 63 0.49 -6.54 -3.07
N GLN A 64 0.12 -7.80 -3.31
CA GLN A 64 -1.23 -8.29 -3.00
C GLN A 64 -1.57 -8.14 -1.51
N HIS A 65 -0.62 -8.42 -0.61
CA HIS A 65 -0.82 -8.25 0.83
C HIS A 65 -1.02 -6.78 1.19
N LEU A 66 -0.13 -5.90 0.71
CA LEU A 66 -0.22 -4.45 0.92
C LEU A 66 -1.55 -3.89 0.40
N HIS A 67 -1.95 -4.25 -0.82
CA HIS A 67 -3.19 -3.78 -1.43
C HIS A 67 -4.44 -4.27 -0.67
N SER A 68 -4.48 -5.55 -0.33
CA SER A 68 -5.63 -6.14 0.38
C SER A 68 -5.80 -5.52 1.77
N GLU A 69 -4.71 -5.43 2.54
CA GLU A 69 -4.75 -4.94 3.91
C GLU A 69 -5.06 -3.43 3.97
N SER A 70 -4.39 -2.63 3.13
CA SER A 70 -4.65 -1.18 3.08
C SER A 70 -6.06 -0.86 2.57
N ALA A 71 -6.58 -1.59 1.57
CA ALA A 71 -7.93 -1.38 1.07
C ALA A 71 -8.99 -1.71 2.14
N LYS A 72 -8.81 -2.82 2.88
CA LYS A 72 -9.70 -3.19 3.98
C LYS A 72 -9.74 -2.11 5.05
N LEU A 73 -8.57 -1.68 5.53
CA LEU A 73 -8.47 -0.66 6.59
C LEU A 73 -9.02 0.69 6.13
N LEU A 74 -8.70 1.12 4.90
CA LEU A 74 -9.20 2.36 4.33
C LEU A 74 -10.73 2.35 4.21
N ASN A 75 -11.30 1.27 3.69
CA ASN A 75 -12.76 1.16 3.55
C ASN A 75 -13.49 1.10 4.89
N GLN A 76 -12.85 0.57 5.94
CA GLN A 76 -13.37 0.64 7.30
C GLN A 76 -13.34 2.08 7.84
N LEU A 77 -12.21 2.77 7.66
CA LEU A 77 -12.06 4.17 8.08
C LEU A 77 -13.10 5.09 7.41
N ASP A 78 -13.34 4.89 6.12
CA ASP A 78 -14.26 5.71 5.32
C ASP A 78 -15.73 5.26 5.40
N ASN A 79 -16.05 4.17 6.10
CA ASN A 79 -17.37 3.52 6.07
C ASN A 79 -17.87 3.17 4.65
N THR A 80 -16.96 2.75 3.76
CA THR A 80 -17.27 2.33 2.37
C THR A 80 -16.85 0.88 2.11
N PRO A 81 -17.45 -0.12 2.78
CA PRO A 81 -17.09 -1.53 2.58
C PRO A 81 -17.30 -1.95 1.10
N GLY A 82 -16.38 -2.77 0.58
CA GLY A 82 -16.47 -3.30 -0.79
C GLY A 82 -15.94 -2.38 -1.90
N ARG A 83 -15.64 -1.11 -1.63
CA ARG A 83 -15.04 -0.19 -2.63
C ARG A 83 -13.69 -0.74 -3.11
N LYS A 84 -13.51 -0.82 -4.43
CA LYS A 84 -12.22 -1.19 -5.05
C LYS A 84 -11.25 -0.01 -4.96
N VAL A 85 -10.13 -0.20 -4.24
CA VAL A 85 -9.17 0.88 -3.96
C VAL A 85 -8.04 0.92 -4.98
N TRP A 86 -7.44 -0.23 -5.31
CA TRP A 86 -6.23 -0.31 -6.14
C TRP A 86 -6.54 -0.72 -7.58
N PHE A 87 -5.75 -0.18 -8.52
CA PHE A 87 -5.68 -0.68 -9.90
C PHE A 87 -4.85 -1.99 -9.92
N GLN A 88 -5.25 -2.94 -10.76
CA GLN A 88 -4.63 -4.27 -10.85
C GLN A 88 -3.33 -4.25 -11.64
#